data_AF-A0A8R1EAF1-F1
#
_entry.id   AF-A0A8R1EAF1-F1
#
_cell.length_a   1.000
_cell.length_b   1.000
_cell.length_c   1.000
_cell.angle_alpha   90.00
_cell.angle_beta   90.00
_cell.angle_gamma   90.00
#
_symmetry.space_group_name_H-M   'P 1'
#
loop_
_entity.id
_entity.type
_entity.pdbx_description
1 polymer ?
#
loop_
_entity_poly.entity_id
_entity_poly.type
_entity_poly.pdbx_seq_one_letter_code
_entity_poly.pdbx_strand_id
1 'polypeptide(L)'
;MLSAFIVRIWEYEWTYFTAFYFFFTSLTTIGLGDVVTKTPNFIIFNLAMTLIGLSVVGLCVAIVQAKVKLVFDRMLRSIDAQYRIRQVDPHVATMSIVEDEEEGVKRLIQSQSLEDRIIFLFVDEHKKTMLKERWRQKSSMVN
;
A
#
# COMPACT_ATOMS: atom_id res chain seq x y z
N MET A 1 -6.68 7.18 18.24
CA MET A 1 -6.82 6.77 19.65
C MET A 1 -6.56 7.92 20.62
N LEU A 2 -5.45 8.66 20.49
CA LEU A 2 -5.20 9.88 21.29
C LEU A 2 -6.29 10.95 21.10
N SER A 3 -6.74 11.19 19.87
CA SER A 3 -7.78 12.19 19.57
C SER A 3 -9.12 11.89 20.25
N ALA A 4 -9.55 10.63 20.26
CA ALA A 4 -10.77 10.18 20.96
C ALA A 4 -10.64 10.32 22.49
N PHE A 5 -9.46 10.11 23.05
CA PHE A 5 -9.20 10.31 24.48
C PHE A 5 -9.26 11.80 24.86
N ILE A 6 -8.71 12.69 24.01
CA ILE A 6 -8.76 14.14 24.25
C ILE A 6 -10.19 14.67 24.18
N VAL A 7 -10.98 14.24 23.19
CA VAL A 7 -12.38 14.67 23.06
C VAL A 7 -13.26 14.10 24.18
N ARG A 8 -12.97 12.89 24.66
CA ARG A 8 -13.62 12.31 25.84
C ARG A 8 -13.43 13.15 27.11
N ILE A 9 -12.27 13.80 27.27
CA ILE A 9 -12.00 14.66 28.44
C ILE A 9 -12.89 15.91 28.42
N TRP A 10 -13.28 16.37 27.24
CA TRP A 10 -14.09 17.59 27.08
C TRP A 10 -15.58 17.32 27.01
N GLU A 11 -15.97 16.23 26.34
CA GLU A 11 -17.35 15.74 26.35
C GLU A 11 -17.50 14.59 27.33
N TYR A 12 -17.82 14.95 28.58
CA TYR A 12 -18.06 14.01 29.68
C TYR A 12 -19.30 13.13 29.44
N GLU A 13 -20.20 13.50 28.53
CA GLU A 13 -21.35 12.68 28.13
C GLU A 13 -20.99 11.55 27.15
N TRP A 14 -19.87 11.65 26.42
CA TRP A 14 -19.56 10.72 25.32
C TRP A 14 -18.83 9.49 25.79
N THR A 15 -19.23 8.28 25.39
CA THR A 15 -18.36 7.11 25.64
C THR A 15 -17.12 7.15 24.73
N TYR A 16 -16.06 6.40 25.08
CA TYR A 16 -14.87 6.27 24.22
C TYR A 16 -15.23 5.78 22.81
N PHE A 17 -16.20 4.85 22.72
CA PHE A 17 -16.70 4.35 21.45
C PHE A 17 -17.42 5.43 20.64
N THR A 18 -18.23 6.27 21.28
CA THR A 18 -18.92 7.40 20.62
C THR A 18 -17.91 8.41 20.07
N ALA A 19 -16.88 8.75 20.86
CA ALA A 19 -15.82 9.66 20.40
C ALA A 19 -14.98 9.04 19.26
N PHE A 20 -14.68 7.75 19.33
CA PHE A 20 -14.02 7.03 18.24
C PHE A 20 -14.86 7.02 16.97
N TYR A 21 -16.16 6.75 17.09
CA TYR A 21 -17.10 6.75 15.97
C TYR A 21 -17.20 8.13 15.30
N PHE A 22 -17.28 9.20 16.08
CA PHE A 22 -17.25 10.57 15.57
C PHE A 22 -15.97 10.86 14.76
N PHE A 23 -14.80 10.50 15.30
CA PHE A 23 -13.54 10.65 14.57
C PHE A 23 -13.47 9.77 13.34
N PHE A 24 -13.91 8.51 13.42
CA PHE A 24 -13.83 7.57 12.31
C PHE A 24 -14.71 8.01 11.14
N THR A 25 -15.97 8.38 11.39
CA THR A 25 -16.90 8.87 10.35
C THR A 25 -16.44 10.19 9.74
N SER A 26 -15.80 11.06 10.53
CA SER A 26 -15.22 12.31 10.06
C SER A 26 -13.96 12.09 9.21
N LEU A 27 -13.06 11.19 9.63
CA LEU A 27 -11.82 10.87 8.89
C LEU A 27 -12.08 10.11 7.60
N THR A 28 -13.06 9.20 7.62
CA THR A 28 -13.52 8.50 6.40
C THR A 28 -14.35 9.40 5.49
N THR A 29 -14.56 10.66 5.87
CA THR A 29 -15.38 11.65 5.14
C THR A 29 -16.83 11.22 4.91
N ILE A 30 -17.32 10.22 5.65
CA ILE A 30 -18.73 9.79 5.63
C ILE A 30 -19.59 10.88 6.27
N GLY A 31 -19.15 11.44 7.41
CA GLY A 31 -19.72 12.64 8.01
C GLY A 31 -21.21 12.58 8.34
N LEU A 32 -21.69 11.50 8.96
CA LEU A 32 -23.12 11.26 9.23
C LEU A 32 -23.79 12.38 10.05
N GLY A 33 -23.06 13.04 10.95
CA GLY A 33 -23.55 14.19 11.72
C GLY A 33 -24.57 13.83 12.82
N ASP A 34 -24.76 12.55 13.11
CA ASP A 34 -25.59 12.01 14.19
C ASP A 34 -25.00 12.25 15.58
N VAL A 35 -23.66 12.28 15.65
CA VAL A 35 -22.90 12.63 16.85
C VAL A 35 -22.20 13.96 16.60
N VAL A 36 -22.58 15.01 17.35
CA VAL A 36 -22.01 16.35 17.25
C VAL A 36 -21.71 16.91 18.63
N THR A 37 -20.58 17.61 18.76
CA THR A 37 -20.17 18.22 20.03
C THR A 37 -21.16 19.33 20.38
N LYS A 38 -21.74 19.28 21.57
CA LYS A 38 -22.77 20.25 22.00
C LYS A 38 -22.17 21.57 22.46
N THR A 39 -20.88 21.55 22.82
CA THR A 39 -20.14 22.71 23.32
C THR A 39 -19.55 23.53 22.16
N PRO A 40 -20.09 24.73 21.85
CA PRO A 40 -19.66 25.51 20.68
C PRO A 40 -18.19 25.94 20.71
N ASN A 41 -17.62 26.15 21.91
CA ASN A 41 -16.21 26.54 22.08
C ASN A 41 -15.22 25.47 21.59
N PHE A 42 -15.62 24.20 21.57
CA PHE A 42 -14.73 23.09 21.20
C PHE A 42 -14.98 22.56 19.78
N ILE A 43 -16.00 23.06 19.06
CA ILE A 43 -16.29 22.66 17.67
C ILE A 43 -15.09 22.95 16.75
N ILE A 44 -14.54 24.16 16.84
CA ILE A 44 -13.40 24.58 15.99
C ILE A 44 -12.17 23.72 16.27
N PHE A 45 -11.93 23.36 17.52
CA PHE A 45 -10.80 22.51 17.88
C PHE A 45 -11.00 21.05 17.42
N ASN A 46 -12.21 20.52 17.52
CA ASN A 46 -12.56 19.21 16.97
C ASN A 46 -12.34 19.15 15.46
N LEU A 47 -12.77 20.22 14.75
CA LEU A 47 -12.52 20.35 13.32
C LEU A 47 -11.02 20.37 13.01
N ALA A 48 -10.23 21.16 13.75
CA ALA A 48 -8.78 21.22 13.59
C ALA A 48 -8.10 19.86 13.80
N MET A 49 -8.51 19.11 14.84
CA MET A 49 -8.02 17.75 15.08
C MET A 49 -8.35 16.78 13.95
N THR A 50 -9.57 16.85 13.39
CA THR A 50 -9.97 16.01 12.27
C THR A 50 -9.14 16.32 11.01
N LEU A 51 -8.84 17.60 10.75
CA LEU A 51 -7.97 18.00 9.63
C LEU A 51 -6.54 17.47 9.78
N ILE A 52 -5.98 17.51 11.00
CA ILE A 52 -4.69 16.91 11.29
C ILE A 52 -4.74 15.40 11.04
N GLY A 53 -5.79 14.73 11.51
CA GLY A 53 -5.97 13.29 11.28
C GLY A 53 -6.09 12.94 9.80
N LEU A 54 -6.80 13.75 9.00
CA LEU A 54 -6.89 13.56 7.55
C LEU A 54 -5.53 13.72 6.86
N SER A 55 -4.70 14.67 7.33
CA SER A 55 -3.34 14.87 6.82
C SER A 55 -2.45 13.65 7.10
N VAL A 56 -2.57 13.05 8.28
CA VAL A 56 -1.85 11.82 8.63
C VAL A 56 -2.32 10.65 7.77
N VAL A 57 -3.62 10.48 7.56
CA VAL A 57 -4.16 9.44 6.66
C VAL A 57 -3.63 9.64 5.23
N GLY A 58 -3.63 10.87 4.73
CA GLY A 58 -3.06 11.20 3.41
C GLY A 58 -1.57 10.84 3.30
N LEU A 59 -0.78 11.15 4.33
CA LEU A 59 0.63 10.75 4.39
C LEU A 59 0.79 9.22 4.41
N CYS A 60 -0.04 8.50 5.18
CA CYS A 60 -0.03 7.04 5.19
C CYS A 60 -0.31 6.46 3.80
N VAL A 61 -1.31 6.99 3.09
CA VAL A 61 -1.62 6.57 1.72
C VAL A 61 -0.44 6.84 0.79
N ALA A 62 0.18 8.03 0.87
CA ALA A 62 1.34 8.38 0.06
C ALA A 62 2.53 7.43 0.30
N ILE A 63 2.79 7.06 1.55
CA ILE A 63 3.84 6.10 1.91
C ILE A 63 3.54 4.72 1.32
N VAL A 64 2.30 4.24 1.45
CA VAL A 64 1.88 2.94 0.88
C VAL A 64 2.04 2.95 -0.64
N GLN A 65 1.60 4.00 -1.31
CA GLN A 65 1.78 4.16 -2.76
C GLN A 65 3.26 4.16 -3.17
N ALA A 66 4.12 4.87 -2.41
CA ALA A 66 5.56 4.89 -2.65
C ALA A 66 6.18 3.49 -2.48
N LYS A 67 5.80 2.76 -1.43
CA LYS A 67 6.26 1.38 -1.20
C LYS A 67 5.82 0.44 -2.33
N VAL A 68 4.55 0.50 -2.76
CA VAL A 68 4.05 -0.29 -3.89
C VAL A 68 4.87 -0.02 -5.16
N LYS A 69 5.18 1.26 -5.44
CA LYS A 69 6.00 1.62 -6.60
C LYS A 69 7.43 1.07 -6.48
N LEU A 70 8.05 1.19 -5.31
CA LEU A 70 9.40 0.67 -5.08
C LEU A 70 9.49 -0.85 -5.25
N VAL A 71 8.50 -1.60 -4.75
CA VAL A 71 8.43 -3.06 -4.93
C VAL A 71 8.29 -3.40 -6.41
N PHE A 72 7.38 -2.72 -7.12
CA PHE A 72 7.20 -2.91 -8.56
C PHE A 72 8.49 -2.64 -9.36
N ASP A 73 9.18 -1.53 -9.09
CA ASP A 73 10.44 -1.19 -9.76
C ASP A 73 11.56 -2.18 -9.40
N ARG A 74 11.58 -2.71 -8.17
CA ARG A 74 12.52 -3.77 -7.76
C ARG A 74 12.27 -5.05 -8.54
N MET A 75 11.00 -5.43 -8.73
CA MET A 75 10.64 -6.59 -9.54
C MET A 75 11.09 -6.43 -10.99
N LEU A 76 10.82 -5.28 -11.61
CA LEU A 76 11.31 -4.99 -12.97
C LEU A 76 12.84 -5.08 -13.07
N ARG A 77 13.57 -4.48 -12.12
CA ARG A 77 15.03 -4.58 -12.08
C ARG A 77 15.52 -6.02 -11.90
N SER A 78 14.80 -6.84 -11.13
CA SER A 78 15.16 -8.26 -10.95
C SER A 78 15.00 -9.04 -12.26
N ILE A 79 13.98 -8.74 -13.07
CA ILE A 79 13.78 -9.32 -14.41
C ILE A 79 14.92 -8.89 -15.34
N ASP A 80 15.26 -7.59 -15.36
CA ASP A 80 16.37 -7.09 -16.18
C ASP A 80 17.73 -7.66 -15.72
N ALA A 81 17.92 -7.90 -14.42
CA ALA A 81 19.11 -8.55 -13.89
C ALA A 81 19.20 -10.03 -14.32
N GLN A 82 18.09 -10.76 -14.32
CA GLN A 82 18.03 -12.14 -14.84
C GLN A 82 18.37 -12.19 -16.34
N TYR A 83 17.87 -11.24 -17.12
CA TYR A 83 18.23 -11.13 -18.54
C TYR A 83 19.74 -10.90 -18.72
N ARG A 84 20.35 -10.04 -17.91
CA ARG A 84 21.81 -9.81 -17.96
C ARG A 84 22.61 -11.06 -17.56
N ILE A 85 22.19 -11.78 -16.51
CA ILE A 85 22.83 -13.04 -16.09
C ILE A 85 22.78 -14.05 -17.25
N ARG A 86 21.64 -14.14 -17.96
CA ARG A 86 21.49 -15.02 -19.13
C ARG A 86 22.48 -14.72 -20.26
N GLN A 87 22.93 -13.47 -20.43
CA GLN A 87 23.94 -13.11 -21.43
C GLN A 87 25.36 -13.57 -21.04
N VAL A 88 25.64 -13.71 -19.74
CA VAL A 88 26.96 -14.12 -19.24
C VAL A 88 27.04 -15.64 -19.05
N ASP A 89 25.99 -16.23 -18.46
CA ASP A 89 25.88 -17.67 -18.25
C ASP A 89 24.40 -18.12 -18.45
N PRO A 90 24.09 -18.76 -19.60
CA PRO A 90 22.74 -19.20 -19.92
C PRO A 90 22.21 -20.29 -18.98
N HIS A 91 23.06 -21.06 -18.29
CA HIS A 91 22.61 -22.20 -17.48
C HIS A 91 22.15 -21.80 -16.08
N VAL A 92 22.49 -20.61 -15.61
CA VAL A 92 22.18 -20.14 -14.23
C VAL A 92 20.96 -19.21 -14.21
N ALA A 93 20.55 -18.67 -15.36
CA ALA A 93 19.43 -17.73 -15.42
C ALA A 93 18.08 -18.44 -15.20
N THR A 94 17.30 -18.01 -14.22
CA THR A 94 15.95 -18.56 -13.97
C THR A 94 15.05 -18.43 -15.21
N MET A 95 15.33 -17.44 -16.06
CA MET A 95 14.64 -17.15 -17.31
C MET A 95 14.90 -18.14 -18.46
N SER A 96 15.99 -18.90 -18.44
CA SER A 96 16.24 -19.96 -19.43
C SER A 96 15.68 -21.31 -19.00
N ILE A 97 15.52 -21.52 -17.69
CA ILE A 97 15.04 -22.78 -17.09
C ILE A 97 13.51 -22.81 -17.03
N VAL A 98 12.86 -21.64 -16.89
CA VAL A 98 11.40 -21.53 -16.75
C VAL A 98 10.83 -20.80 -17.96
N GLU A 99 10.21 -21.56 -18.88
CA GLU A 99 9.50 -21.00 -20.04
C GLU A 99 8.20 -20.31 -19.65
N ASP A 100 7.54 -20.78 -18.57
CA ASP A 100 6.29 -20.20 -18.08
C ASP A 100 6.51 -18.85 -17.38
N GLU A 101 5.79 -17.83 -17.83
CA GLU A 101 5.90 -16.46 -17.34
C GLU A 101 5.40 -16.32 -15.91
N GLU A 102 4.33 -17.05 -15.56
CA GLU A 102 3.75 -17.01 -14.22
C GLU A 102 4.69 -17.61 -13.19
N GLU A 103 5.23 -18.79 -13.46
CA GLU A 103 6.17 -19.47 -12.57
C GLU A 103 7.50 -18.69 -12.45
N GLY A 104 7.97 -18.08 -13.55
CA GLY A 104 9.17 -17.23 -13.53
C GLY A 104 9.02 -16.01 -12.61
N VAL A 105 7.92 -15.27 -12.75
CA VAL A 105 7.61 -14.11 -11.89
C VAL A 105 7.36 -14.56 -10.45
N LYS A 106 6.68 -15.70 -10.24
CA LYS A 106 6.41 -16.25 -8.89
C LYS A 106 7.68 -16.62 -8.14
N ARG A 107 8.68 -17.21 -8.82
CA ARG A 107 10.00 -17.49 -8.21
C ARG A 107 10.76 -16.22 -7.86
N LEU A 108 10.67 -15.19 -8.69
CA LEU A 108 11.24 -13.88 -8.36
C LEU A 108 10.59 -13.30 -7.10
N ILE A 109 9.26 -13.39 -6.97
CA ILE A 109 8.53 -12.93 -5.78
C ILE A 109 8.92 -13.74 -4.54
N GLN A 110 9.09 -15.06 -4.68
CA GLN A 110 9.47 -15.93 -3.56
C GLN A 110 10.87 -15.65 -3.04
N SER A 111 11.77 -15.13 -3.86
CA SER A 111 13.11 -14.70 -3.43
C SER A 111 13.12 -13.36 -2.67
N GLN A 112 12.03 -12.61 -2.69
CA GLN A 112 11.91 -11.34 -1.96
C GLN A 112 11.43 -11.55 -0.50
N SER A 113 11.54 -10.48 0.29
CA SER A 113 11.06 -10.45 1.67
C SER A 113 9.56 -10.74 1.78
N LEU A 114 9.10 -11.26 2.92
CA LEU A 114 7.68 -11.53 3.16
C LEU A 114 6.82 -10.26 3.03
N GLU A 115 7.34 -9.09 3.39
CA GLU A 115 6.65 -7.80 3.27
C GLU A 115 6.35 -7.47 1.80
N ASP A 116 7.34 -7.60 0.93
CA ASP A 116 7.18 -7.33 -0.51
C ASP A 116 6.20 -8.31 -1.16
N ARG A 117 6.15 -9.56 -0.66
CA ARG A 117 5.20 -10.58 -1.12
C ARG A 117 3.76 -10.21 -0.77
N ILE A 118 3.52 -9.72 0.44
CA ILE A 118 2.20 -9.25 0.87
C ILE A 118 1.80 -8.04 0.01
N ILE A 119 2.70 -7.08 -0.19
CA ILE A 119 2.43 -5.92 -1.05
C ILE A 119 2.11 -6.36 -2.48
N PHE A 120 2.83 -7.33 -3.03
CA PHE A 120 2.58 -7.87 -4.36
C PHE A 120 1.21 -8.56 -4.47
N LEU A 121 0.72 -9.21 -3.41
CA LEU A 121 -0.61 -9.80 -3.41
C LEU A 121 -1.69 -8.72 -3.62
N PHE A 122 -1.52 -7.57 -2.97
CA PHE A 122 -2.41 -6.42 -3.07
C PHE A 122 -2.13 -5.50 -4.27
N VAL A 123 -1.10 -5.78 -5.08
CA VAL A 123 -0.82 -5.03 -6.31
C VAL A 123 -1.92 -5.30 -7.33
N ASP A 124 -2.29 -4.24 -8.07
CA ASP A 124 -3.27 -4.28 -9.14
C ASP A 124 -2.89 -5.30 -10.24
N GLU A 125 -3.89 -6.00 -10.78
CA GLU A 125 -3.69 -7.02 -11.82
C GLU A 125 -3.00 -6.45 -13.06
N HIS A 126 -3.25 -5.19 -13.42
CA HIS A 126 -2.58 -4.55 -14.56
C HIS A 126 -1.05 -4.53 -14.40
N LYS A 127 -0.55 -4.24 -13.18
CA LYS A 127 0.88 -4.26 -12.89
C LYS A 127 1.45 -5.68 -12.90
N LYS A 128 0.68 -6.67 -12.44
CA LYS A 128 1.08 -8.08 -12.52
C LYS A 128 1.21 -8.52 -13.97
N THR A 129 0.26 -8.15 -14.83
CA THR A 129 0.31 -8.41 -16.27
C THR A 129 1.52 -7.74 -16.92
N MET A 130 1.83 -6.48 -16.60
CA MET A 130 3.04 -5.82 -17.11
C MET A 130 4.33 -6.55 -16.74
N LEU A 131 4.41 -7.14 -15.53
CA LEU A 131 5.58 -7.93 -15.13
C LEU A 131 5.69 -9.23 -15.94
N LYS A 132 4.57 -9.90 -16.19
CA LYS A 132 4.49 -11.11 -17.04
C LYS A 132 4.89 -10.78 -18.48
N GLU A 133 4.31 -9.75 -19.07
CA GLU A 133 4.66 -9.27 -20.41
C GLU A 133 6.13 -8.89 -20.53
N ARG A 134 6.68 -8.20 -19.53
CA ARG A 134 8.10 -7.84 -19.51
C ARG A 134 9.00 -9.08 -19.44
N TRP A 135 8.63 -10.06 -18.61
CA TRP A 135 9.31 -11.36 -18.57
C TRP A 135 9.23 -12.06 -19.91
N ARG A 136 8.04 -12.17 -20.51
CA ARG A 136 7.83 -12.75 -21.85
C ARG A 136 8.72 -12.11 -22.91
N GLN A 137 8.70 -10.78 -22.97
CA GLN A 137 9.43 -10.00 -23.96
C GLN A 137 10.94 -10.29 -23.86
N LYS A 138 11.47 -10.33 -22.63
CA LYS A 138 12.88 -10.61 -22.34
C LYS A 138 13.24 -12.08 -22.55
N SER A 139 12.30 -13.01 -22.34
CA SER A 139 12.51 -14.44 -22.60
C SER A 139 12.48 -14.76 -24.10
N SER A 140 11.62 -14.06 -24.85
CA SER A 140 11.42 -14.21 -26.30
C SER A 140 12.42 -13.46 -27.16
N MET A 141 13.22 -12.53 -26.61
CA MET A 141 14.35 -11.88 -27.30
C MET A 141 15.52 -12.86 -27.49
N VAL A 142 15.23 -14.00 -28.11
CA VAL A 142 16.19 -14.97 -28.61
C VAL A 142 16.59 -14.51 -30.01
N ASN A 143 17.77 -13.90 -30.12
CA ASN A 143 18.58 -13.84 -31.34
C ASN A 143 20.02 -13.55 -30.96
#